data_AF-A0A4T0HHP3-F1
#
_entry.id   AF-A0A4T0HHP3-F1
#
_cell.length_a   1.000
_cell.length_b   1.000
_cell.length_c   1.000
_cell.angle_alpha   90.00
_cell.angle_beta   90.00
_cell.angle_gamma   90.00
#
_symmetry.space_group_name_H-M   'P 1'
#
loop_
_entity.id
_entity.type
_entity.pdbx_description
1 polymer ?
#
loop_
_entity_poly.entity_id
_entity_poly.type
_entity_poly.pdbx_seq_one_letter_code
_entity_poly.pdbx_strand_id
1 'polypeptide(L)'
;MTYQLPEGIPQTSPKDTNSFAYASVVRRWPSIITNVIDSVYQSNALDRSASDDKLQDGKAIIQQLSKLRHEMGRDQPLSDIEDTSAANTHIYNDELRVLEKHSDNTWFTAPWLFAECYMYARIRSYFSNSTYFQQYDPFKKSKDDTFKSSKASVFQLARAQQQLITNTTKPTHVDESIEIMFLEMLQMCLWGNATDLSLLVDLDYADVQKLQAVGKKALEESFKKIIKNDIPRLWQYISTKRGGRIDFVLDNAGYELYTDLILADYLVNCTPFADTVVFHPKTIPWFVSDVLPADTPALLNQLLNAKDFFGEDSQEVVDLGERWKKMFDDGTFKMSVPADYKLGTPSNADFWCTPNSYPQMPDKAASLVSDLQKSNLVIFKGDLNYRKLTSDALWDPTTPFQTALGPLAGQFPLLSLRTNKADVIVGLERDVVDTMQREHPDYRISELQQRKIKNLLKLLAIEGTFDEKRQAKETIFSANLYSIGNEETEAARIRIDAASTSDRPADLIKTPELEDQFVEYKDEEEDEFYAAAKGLTDDVAINRMAIVFQL
;
A
#
# COMPACT_ATOMS: atom_id res chain seq x y z
N MET A 1 -24.90 1.80 21.43
CA MET A 1 -23.89 1.00 22.15
C MET A 1 -22.72 0.86 21.20
N THR A 2 -21.51 1.26 21.58
CA THR A 2 -20.34 1.13 20.70
C THR A 2 -20.12 -0.34 20.33
N TYR A 3 -20.03 -0.63 19.03
CA TYR A 3 -19.76 -1.98 18.52
C TYR A 3 -18.53 -2.60 19.18
N GLN A 4 -18.69 -3.89 19.52
CA GLN A 4 -17.65 -4.78 20.02
C GLN A 4 -17.66 -6.04 19.14
N LEU A 5 -16.49 -6.68 19.03
CA LEU A 5 -16.40 -7.95 18.31
C LEU A 5 -17.30 -9.02 18.95
N PRO A 6 -17.84 -9.96 18.16
CA PRO A 6 -18.56 -11.11 18.69
C PRO A 6 -17.72 -11.88 19.72
N GLU A 7 -18.39 -12.43 20.73
CA GLU A 7 -17.73 -13.23 21.77
C GLU A 7 -16.93 -14.39 21.15
N GLY A 8 -15.70 -14.58 21.63
CA GLY A 8 -14.80 -15.64 21.17
C GLY A 8 -13.96 -15.30 19.93
N ILE A 9 -14.08 -14.10 19.35
CA ILE A 9 -13.28 -13.65 18.21
C ILE A 9 -12.30 -12.57 18.68
N PRO A 10 -11.06 -12.93 19.06
CA PRO A 10 -10.07 -11.96 19.52
C PRO A 10 -9.50 -11.14 18.35
N GLN A 11 -8.99 -9.95 18.67
CA GLN A 11 -8.15 -9.19 17.75
C GLN A 11 -6.79 -9.84 17.57
N THR A 12 -6.17 -9.63 16.41
CA THR A 12 -4.76 -9.96 16.21
C THR A 12 -3.91 -9.22 17.24
N SER A 13 -2.89 -9.88 17.77
CA SER A 13 -1.93 -9.27 18.69
C SER A 13 -0.56 -9.92 18.53
N PRO A 14 0.51 -9.26 18.97
CA PRO A 14 1.86 -9.83 18.94
C PRO A 14 2.09 -10.98 19.93
N LYS A 15 1.07 -11.43 20.68
CA LYS A 15 1.21 -12.53 21.65
C LYS A 15 1.62 -13.86 21.02
N ASP A 16 1.21 -14.09 19.77
CA ASP A 16 1.66 -15.24 18.98
C ASP A 16 2.98 -14.90 18.26
N THR A 17 4.07 -15.55 18.67
CA THR A 17 5.41 -15.32 18.11
C THR A 17 5.55 -15.74 16.64
N ASN A 18 4.62 -16.54 16.12
CA ASN A 18 4.59 -16.94 14.71
C ASN A 18 3.77 -15.98 13.84
N SER A 19 2.98 -15.09 14.45
CA SER A 19 2.13 -14.14 13.73
C SER A 19 2.94 -13.04 13.03
N PHE A 20 2.31 -12.44 12.01
CA PHE A 20 2.89 -11.27 11.36
C PHE A 20 2.85 -10.02 12.24
N ALA A 21 1.89 -9.95 13.17
CA ALA A 21 1.85 -8.92 14.21
C ALA A 21 3.15 -8.92 15.03
N TYR A 22 3.59 -10.09 15.52
CA TYR A 22 4.86 -10.21 16.26
C TYR A 22 6.07 -9.82 15.41
N ALA A 23 6.14 -10.31 14.16
CA ALA A 23 7.21 -9.92 13.24
C ALA A 23 7.26 -8.39 13.00
N SER A 24 6.11 -7.74 12.96
CA SER A 24 5.99 -6.29 12.80
C SER A 24 6.56 -5.54 14.00
N VAL A 25 6.20 -5.92 15.24
CA VAL A 25 6.70 -5.27 16.46
C VAL A 25 8.20 -5.46 16.64
N VAL A 26 8.72 -6.66 16.38
CA VAL A 26 10.14 -6.97 16.60
C VAL A 26 11.05 -6.30 15.57
N ARG A 27 10.59 -6.11 14.33
CA ARG A 27 11.45 -5.71 13.21
C ARG A 27 10.98 -4.46 12.48
N ARG A 28 9.73 -4.45 12.01
CA ARG A 28 9.22 -3.41 11.10
C ARG A 28 9.07 -2.07 11.82
N TRP A 29 8.42 -2.06 12.99
CA TRP A 29 8.20 -0.83 13.75
C TRP A 29 9.50 -0.16 14.22
N PRO A 30 10.51 -0.89 14.77
CA PRO A 30 11.81 -0.29 15.08
C PRO A 30 12.52 0.28 13.85
N SER A 31 12.39 -0.36 12.68
CA SER A 31 12.94 0.15 11.42
C SER A 31 12.25 1.45 11.01
N ILE A 32 10.91 1.50 11.06
CA ILE A 32 10.14 2.70 10.76
C ILE A 32 10.57 3.87 11.65
N ILE A 33 10.67 3.66 12.97
CA ILE A 33 11.11 4.71 13.90
C ILE A 33 12.54 5.16 13.57
N THR A 34 13.43 4.23 13.20
CA THR A 34 14.81 4.56 12.80
C THR A 34 14.84 5.42 11.53
N ASN A 35 14.01 5.10 10.54
CA ASN A 35 13.93 5.89 9.31
C ASN A 35 13.36 7.30 9.56
N VAL A 36 12.43 7.45 10.52
CA VAL A 36 11.96 8.78 10.95
C VAL A 36 13.08 9.57 11.65
N ILE A 37 13.87 8.92 12.51
CA ILE A 37 15.06 9.53 13.13
C ILE A 37 16.03 10.03 12.04
N ASP A 38 16.34 9.18 11.07
CA ASP A 38 17.25 9.51 9.98
C ASP A 38 16.72 10.67 9.13
N SER A 39 15.41 10.73 8.91
CA SER A 39 14.78 11.83 8.15
C SER A 39 14.90 13.17 8.86
N VAL A 40 14.66 13.21 10.18
CA VAL A 40 14.84 14.43 10.99
C VAL A 40 16.32 14.83 11.04
N TYR A 41 17.22 13.85 11.21
CA TYR A 41 18.66 14.08 11.20
C TYR A 41 19.13 14.68 9.87
N GLN A 42 18.71 14.10 8.74
CA GLN A 42 19.03 14.61 7.41
C GLN A 42 18.45 16.01 7.19
N SER A 43 17.21 16.26 7.61
CA SER A 43 16.61 17.61 7.54
C SER A 43 17.45 18.66 8.27
N ASN A 44 18.00 18.32 9.44
CA ASN A 44 18.90 19.20 10.18
C ASN A 44 20.27 19.34 9.51
N ALA A 45 20.85 18.23 9.04
CA ALA A 45 22.20 18.22 8.46
C ALA A 45 22.27 18.95 7.11
N LEU A 46 21.19 18.93 6.33
CA LEU A 46 21.12 19.56 5.01
C LEU A 46 20.74 21.04 5.07
N ASP A 47 20.10 21.50 6.14
CA ASP A 47 19.73 22.91 6.31
C ASP A 47 20.89 23.73 6.90
N ARG A 48 21.79 24.20 6.02
CA ARG A 48 22.93 25.06 6.39
C ARG A 48 22.51 26.42 6.95
N SER A 49 21.24 26.79 6.84
CA SER A 49 20.67 28.04 7.35
C SER A 49 19.86 27.87 8.62
N ALA A 50 19.74 26.65 9.16
CA ALA A 50 18.98 26.38 10.37
C ALA A 50 19.57 27.16 11.57
N SER A 51 18.68 27.78 12.36
CA SER A 51 19.06 28.33 13.65
C SER A 51 19.44 27.22 14.64
N ASP A 52 20.24 27.57 15.65
CA ASP A 52 20.53 26.65 16.75
C ASP A 52 19.25 26.11 17.40
N ASP A 53 18.22 26.96 17.55
CA ASP A 53 16.91 26.57 18.09
C ASP A 53 16.23 25.47 17.26
N LYS A 54 16.22 25.60 15.92
CA LYS A 54 15.66 24.56 15.03
C LYS A 54 16.45 23.26 15.13
N LEU A 55 17.78 23.34 15.21
CA LEU A 55 18.63 22.16 15.35
C LEU A 55 18.41 21.46 16.70
N GLN A 56 18.20 22.21 17.79
CA GLN A 56 17.87 21.63 19.09
C GLN A 56 16.46 21.03 19.12
N ASP A 57 15.48 21.68 18.49
CA ASP A 57 14.12 21.15 18.36
C ASP A 57 14.12 19.79 17.64
N GLY A 58 14.83 19.67 16.51
CA GLY A 58 15.00 18.39 15.82
C GLY A 58 15.75 17.34 16.64
N LYS A 59 16.76 17.72 17.44
CA LYS A 59 17.44 16.79 18.38
C LYS A 59 16.50 16.29 19.46
N ALA A 60 15.60 17.13 19.98
CA ALA A 60 14.61 16.72 20.98
C ALA A 60 13.65 15.66 20.41
N ILE A 61 13.17 15.85 19.17
CA ILE A 61 12.36 14.84 18.47
C ILE A 61 13.12 13.51 18.32
N ILE A 62 14.39 13.55 17.90
CA ILE A 62 15.25 12.34 17.78
C ILE A 62 15.40 11.61 19.12
N GLN A 63 15.56 12.35 20.23
CA GLN A 63 15.62 11.76 21.57
C GLN A 63 14.32 11.07 21.96
N GLN A 64 13.17 11.70 21.68
CA GLN A 64 11.85 11.13 21.95
C GLN A 64 11.59 9.87 21.12
N LEU A 65 11.93 9.87 19.82
CA LEU A 65 11.84 8.70 18.94
C LEU A 65 12.77 7.56 19.40
N SER A 66 13.99 7.90 19.83
CA SER A 66 14.93 6.91 20.37
C SER A 66 14.41 6.26 21.65
N LYS A 67 13.77 7.05 22.52
CA LYS A 67 13.08 6.57 23.72
C LYS A 67 11.91 5.66 23.36
N LEU A 68 11.06 6.06 22.39
CA LEU A 68 9.95 5.24 21.91
C LEU A 68 10.41 3.86 21.42
N ARG A 69 11.48 3.82 20.60
CA ARG A 69 12.08 2.58 20.10
C ARG A 69 12.58 1.68 21.23
N HIS A 70 13.16 2.29 22.27
CA HIS A 70 13.68 1.59 23.43
C HIS A 70 12.58 1.01 24.33
N GLU A 71 11.51 1.78 24.58
CA GLU A 71 10.31 1.33 25.28
C GLU A 71 9.68 0.12 24.57
N MET A 72 9.56 0.20 23.24
CA MET A 72 9.08 -0.89 22.39
C MET A 72 9.94 -2.15 22.49
N GLY A 73 11.26 -2.01 22.36
CA GLY A 73 12.19 -3.14 22.43
C GLY A 73 12.26 -3.83 23.82
N ARG A 74 11.71 -3.20 24.86
CA ARG A 74 11.63 -3.75 26.22
C ARG A 74 10.22 -4.10 26.67
N ASP A 75 9.29 -4.18 25.71
CA ASP A 75 7.87 -4.46 25.96
C ASP A 75 7.30 -3.63 27.11
N GLN A 76 7.65 -2.35 27.16
CA GLN A 76 7.12 -1.47 28.20
C GLN A 76 5.60 -1.26 28.00
N PRO A 77 4.86 -0.96 29.07
CA PRO A 77 3.49 -0.46 28.94
C PRO A 77 3.43 0.78 28.03
N LEU A 78 2.41 0.84 27.18
CA LEU A 78 2.06 1.99 26.36
C LEU A 78 1.64 3.14 27.29
N SER A 79 2.29 4.30 27.17
CA SER A 79 2.01 5.47 28.01
C SER A 79 0.98 6.40 27.37
N ASP A 80 0.51 7.40 28.12
CA ASP A 80 -0.30 8.46 27.51
C ASP A 80 0.46 9.20 26.41
N ILE A 81 -0.30 9.67 25.42
CA ILE A 81 0.16 10.64 24.44
C ILE A 81 0.00 12.03 25.04
N GLU A 82 1.12 12.70 25.32
CA GLU A 82 1.19 14.04 25.90
C GLU A 82 1.09 15.10 24.80
N ASP A 83 -0.09 15.24 24.18
CA ASP A 83 -0.37 16.32 23.23
C ASP A 83 -1.88 16.60 23.14
N THR A 84 -2.31 17.79 23.56
CA THR A 84 -3.71 18.24 23.47
C THR A 84 -4.01 19.00 22.17
N SER A 85 -3.00 19.29 21.36
CA SER A 85 -3.12 20.01 20.08
C SER A 85 -3.29 19.08 18.88
N ALA A 86 -2.78 17.85 18.95
CA ALA A 86 -3.05 16.82 17.94
C ALA A 86 -4.48 16.26 18.06
N ALA A 87 -5.15 16.13 16.92
CA ALA A 87 -6.47 15.50 16.85
C ALA A 87 -6.46 14.08 17.46
N ASN A 88 -7.54 13.76 18.19
CA ASN A 88 -7.88 12.41 18.66
C ASN A 88 -6.94 11.74 19.68
N THR A 89 -6.00 12.44 20.30
CA THR A 89 -5.12 11.85 21.35
C THR A 89 -5.90 11.27 22.52
N HIS A 90 -7.01 11.90 22.92
CA HIS A 90 -7.90 11.40 23.96
C HIS A 90 -8.46 10.00 23.64
N ILE A 91 -8.76 9.68 22.38
CA ILE A 91 -9.29 8.37 21.97
C ILE A 91 -8.27 7.25 22.30
N TYR A 92 -6.98 7.53 22.08
CA TYR A 92 -5.92 6.59 22.41
C TYR A 92 -5.75 6.43 23.91
N ASN A 93 -5.70 7.54 24.67
CA ASN A 93 -5.51 7.50 26.11
C ASN A 93 -6.69 6.80 26.82
N ASP A 94 -7.92 7.02 26.37
CA ASP A 94 -9.11 6.35 26.91
C ASP A 94 -9.05 4.83 26.67
N GLU A 95 -8.68 4.40 25.46
CA GLU A 95 -8.54 2.97 25.13
C GLU A 95 -7.39 2.31 25.91
N LEU A 96 -6.28 3.03 26.15
CA LEU A 96 -5.20 2.54 27.01
C LEU A 96 -5.69 2.18 28.42
N ARG A 97 -6.60 2.98 29.00
CA ARG A 97 -7.21 2.68 30.31
C ARG A 97 -8.11 1.45 30.27
N VAL A 98 -8.70 1.13 29.12
CA VAL A 98 -9.46 -0.11 28.92
C VAL A 98 -8.50 -1.30 28.85
N LEU A 99 -7.46 -1.21 28.01
CA LEU A 99 -6.45 -2.26 27.85
C LEU A 99 -5.70 -2.57 29.15
N GLU A 100 -5.39 -1.56 29.96
CA GLU A 100 -4.72 -1.72 31.25
C GLU A 100 -5.52 -2.62 32.21
N LYS A 101 -6.86 -2.53 32.21
CA LYS A 101 -7.72 -3.40 33.04
C LYS A 101 -7.60 -4.88 32.67
N HIS A 102 -7.22 -5.16 31.43
CA HIS A 102 -7.05 -6.51 30.89
C HIS A 102 -5.58 -6.95 30.81
N SER A 103 -4.63 -6.11 31.27
CA SER A 103 -3.18 -6.35 31.12
C SER A 103 -2.72 -6.50 29.66
N ASP A 104 -3.44 -5.84 28.75
CA ASP A 104 -3.19 -5.85 27.29
C ASP A 104 -2.64 -4.50 26.82
N ASN A 105 -1.89 -3.80 27.67
CA ASN A 105 -1.42 -2.44 27.44
C ASN A 105 0.09 -2.34 27.20
N THR A 106 0.77 -3.41 26.78
CA THR A 106 2.20 -3.38 26.39
C THR A 106 2.37 -3.52 24.89
N TRP A 107 3.56 -3.23 24.37
CA TRP A 107 3.87 -3.32 22.93
C TRP A 107 3.65 -4.72 22.34
N PHE A 108 3.79 -5.78 23.14
CA PHE A 108 3.59 -7.17 22.71
C PHE A 108 2.23 -7.76 23.10
N THR A 109 1.43 -7.08 23.92
CA THR A 109 0.13 -7.58 24.38
C THR A 109 -1.06 -6.85 23.80
N ALA A 110 -0.91 -5.57 23.44
CA ALA A 110 -2.00 -4.78 22.87
C ALA A 110 -2.48 -5.31 21.51
N PRO A 111 -3.77 -5.10 21.16
CA PRO A 111 -4.27 -5.39 19.82
C PRO A 111 -3.40 -4.72 18.75
N TRP A 112 -3.05 -5.48 17.71
CA TRP A 112 -2.04 -5.06 16.74
C TRP A 112 -2.43 -3.77 16.01
N LEU A 113 -3.68 -3.69 15.52
CA LEU A 113 -4.23 -2.48 14.90
C LEU A 113 -4.14 -1.25 15.83
N PHE A 114 -4.51 -1.41 17.11
CA PHE A 114 -4.45 -0.32 18.09
C PHE A 114 -3.02 0.15 18.30
N ALA A 115 -2.10 -0.76 18.61
CA ALA A 115 -0.71 -0.45 18.91
C ALA A 115 0.01 0.21 17.72
N GLU A 116 -0.29 -0.22 16.49
CA GLU A 116 0.26 0.39 15.28
C GLU A 116 -0.27 1.81 15.06
N CYS A 117 -1.59 2.02 15.17
CA CYS A 117 -2.19 3.36 15.12
C CYS A 117 -1.62 4.28 16.20
N TYR A 118 -1.49 3.76 17.43
CA TYR A 118 -0.93 4.46 18.57
C TYR A 118 0.53 4.87 18.32
N MET A 119 1.35 4.01 17.72
CA MET A 119 2.73 4.36 17.37
C MET A 119 2.78 5.59 16.47
N TYR A 120 1.99 5.64 15.39
CA TYR A 120 1.95 6.79 14.48
C TYR A 120 1.37 8.05 15.15
N ALA A 121 0.34 7.91 15.98
CA ALA A 121 -0.20 9.02 16.77
C ALA A 121 0.82 9.58 17.76
N ARG A 122 1.61 8.72 18.40
CA ARG A 122 2.68 9.10 19.33
C ARG A 122 3.85 9.76 18.60
N ILE A 123 4.27 9.22 17.46
CA ILE A 123 5.25 9.88 16.58
C ILE A 123 4.74 11.27 16.19
N ARG A 124 3.49 11.38 15.73
CA ARG A 124 2.88 12.66 15.37
C ARG A 124 2.94 13.67 16.51
N SER A 125 2.66 13.25 17.74
CA SER A 125 2.68 14.12 18.93
C SER A 125 4.03 14.80 19.16
N TYR A 126 5.14 14.12 18.84
CA TYR A 126 6.49 14.69 18.93
C TYR A 126 6.67 15.85 17.95
N PHE A 127 6.10 15.71 16.75
CA PHE A 127 6.13 16.75 15.73
C PHE A 127 5.18 17.91 16.03
N SER A 128 3.96 17.66 16.49
CA SER A 128 3.00 18.73 16.82
C SER A 128 3.43 19.56 18.03
N ASN A 129 4.08 18.96 19.01
CA ASN A 129 4.66 19.67 20.15
C ASN A 129 5.96 20.44 19.80
N SER A 130 6.56 20.19 18.63
CA SER A 130 7.74 20.91 18.17
C SER A 130 7.39 22.35 17.77
N THR A 131 8.41 23.21 17.64
CA THR A 131 8.23 24.59 17.13
C THR A 131 8.44 24.67 15.62
N TYR A 132 9.38 23.89 15.07
CA TYR A 132 9.84 24.01 13.68
C TYR A 132 9.41 22.85 12.78
N PHE A 133 8.92 21.74 13.35
CA PHE A 133 8.60 20.51 12.60
C PHE A 133 7.11 20.13 12.65
N GLN A 134 6.24 21.05 13.05
CA GLN A 134 4.80 20.82 13.21
C GLN A 134 4.11 20.29 11.96
N GLN A 135 4.56 20.74 10.79
CA GLN A 135 4.01 20.36 9.48
C GLN A 135 4.95 19.44 8.69
N TYR A 136 5.99 18.91 9.34
CA TYR A 136 6.96 18.05 8.69
C TYR A 136 6.39 16.65 8.48
N ASP A 137 6.42 16.17 7.22
CA ASP A 137 6.18 14.77 6.90
C ASP A 137 7.54 14.04 6.79
N PRO A 138 7.90 13.18 7.76
CA PRO A 138 9.16 12.44 7.71
C PRO A 138 9.22 11.41 6.58
N PHE A 139 8.10 11.10 5.93
CA PHE A 139 8.04 10.09 4.87
C PHE A 139 8.03 10.67 3.46
N LYS A 140 7.96 12.00 3.32
CA LYS A 140 7.82 12.67 2.01
C LYS A 140 8.90 12.27 1.01
N LYS A 141 10.16 12.23 1.46
CA LYS A 141 11.29 11.84 0.61
C LYS A 141 11.13 10.41 0.08
N SER A 142 10.77 9.47 0.95
CA SER A 142 10.56 8.07 0.55
C SER A 142 9.40 7.92 -0.44
N LYS A 143 8.30 8.66 -0.23
CA LYS A 143 7.16 8.72 -1.18
C LYS A 143 7.61 9.20 -2.56
N ASP A 144 8.39 10.28 -2.61
CA ASP A 144 8.88 10.86 -3.86
C ASP A 144 9.88 9.94 -4.57
N ASP A 145 10.84 9.39 -3.84
CA ASP A 145 11.85 8.49 -4.40
C ASP A 145 11.18 7.22 -4.97
N THR A 146 10.18 6.68 -4.28
CA THR A 146 9.39 5.53 -4.74
C THR A 146 8.59 5.87 -6.00
N PHE A 147 7.94 7.03 -6.06
CA PHE A 147 7.23 7.44 -7.26
C PHE A 147 8.18 7.65 -8.44
N LYS A 148 9.31 8.31 -8.22
CA LYS A 148 10.36 8.50 -9.24
C LYS A 148 10.89 7.18 -9.79
N SER A 149 11.01 6.15 -8.94
CA SER A 149 11.43 4.81 -9.37
C SER A 149 10.42 4.11 -10.30
N SER A 150 9.16 4.55 -10.29
CA SER A 150 8.07 4.00 -11.11
C SER A 150 7.95 4.70 -12.48
N LYS A 151 8.97 5.46 -12.89
CA LYS A 151 8.97 6.30 -14.11
C LYS A 151 8.45 5.57 -15.35
N ALA A 152 8.97 4.38 -15.64
CA ALA A 152 8.62 3.64 -16.86
C ALA A 152 7.11 3.37 -16.93
N SER A 153 6.54 2.85 -15.83
CA SER A 153 5.11 2.54 -15.74
C SER A 153 4.23 3.80 -15.73
N VAL A 154 4.70 4.90 -15.15
CA VAL A 154 4.00 6.21 -15.22
C VAL A 154 3.90 6.68 -16.67
N PHE A 155 5.00 6.67 -17.42
CA PHE A 155 5.03 7.14 -18.81
C PHE A 155 4.16 6.24 -19.71
N GLN A 156 4.24 4.94 -19.48
CA GLN A 156 3.45 3.93 -20.17
C GLN A 156 1.94 4.17 -19.98
N LEU A 157 1.49 4.34 -18.73
CA LEU A 157 0.09 4.60 -18.41
C LEU A 157 -0.39 5.97 -18.90
N ALA A 158 0.44 7.00 -18.81
CA ALA A 158 0.09 8.32 -19.33
C ALA A 158 -0.21 8.25 -20.83
N ARG A 159 0.62 7.53 -21.60
CA ARG A 159 0.40 7.30 -23.03
C ARG A 159 -0.88 6.53 -23.31
N ALA A 160 -1.10 5.42 -22.61
CA ALA A 160 -2.31 4.60 -22.77
C ALA A 160 -3.58 5.38 -22.45
N GLN A 161 -3.57 6.14 -21.35
CA GLN A 161 -4.70 6.97 -20.92
C GLN A 161 -4.97 8.10 -21.92
N GLN A 162 -3.94 8.73 -22.47
CA GLN A 162 -4.09 9.78 -23.47
C GLN A 162 -4.70 9.23 -24.76
N GLN A 163 -4.26 8.06 -25.22
CA GLN A 163 -4.83 7.38 -26.39
C GLN A 163 -6.30 7.03 -26.18
N LEU A 164 -6.65 6.57 -24.97
CA LEU A 164 -8.02 6.24 -24.60
C LEU A 164 -8.93 7.48 -24.61
N ILE A 165 -8.48 8.63 -24.12
CA ILE A 165 -9.34 9.81 -23.95
C ILE A 165 -9.43 10.68 -25.22
N THR A 166 -8.34 10.83 -25.99
CA THR A 166 -8.26 11.80 -27.10
C THR A 166 -9.33 11.61 -28.18
N ASN A 167 -9.84 10.39 -28.35
CA ASN A 167 -10.87 10.07 -29.35
C ASN A 167 -12.20 9.57 -28.74
N THR A 168 -12.35 9.63 -27.43
CA THR A 168 -13.53 9.07 -26.75
C THR A 168 -14.50 10.18 -26.37
N THR A 169 -15.73 10.08 -26.90
CA THR A 169 -16.87 10.79 -26.32
C THR A 169 -17.42 9.95 -25.17
N LYS A 170 -17.67 10.56 -24.00
CA LYS A 170 -18.21 9.86 -22.82
C LYS A 170 -19.40 8.99 -23.23
N PRO A 171 -19.32 7.66 -23.11
CA PRO A 171 -20.33 6.77 -23.66
C PRO A 171 -21.62 6.86 -22.84
N THR A 172 -22.76 6.81 -23.52
CA THR A 172 -24.09 6.80 -22.90
C THR A 172 -24.62 5.38 -22.66
N HIS A 173 -24.02 4.38 -23.31
CA HIS A 173 -24.36 2.98 -23.24
C HIS A 173 -23.18 2.16 -22.71
N VAL A 174 -23.48 1.08 -22.00
CA VAL A 174 -22.47 0.17 -21.45
C VAL A 174 -22.42 -1.04 -22.36
N ASP A 175 -21.27 -1.26 -22.99
CA ASP A 175 -20.99 -2.43 -23.82
C ASP A 175 -19.84 -3.26 -23.24
N GLU A 176 -19.50 -4.37 -23.91
CA GLU A 176 -18.45 -5.29 -23.48
C GLU A 176 -17.05 -4.65 -23.48
N SER A 177 -16.81 -3.61 -24.29
CA SER A 177 -15.51 -2.93 -24.29
C SER A 177 -15.28 -2.15 -23.00
N ILE A 178 -16.35 -1.53 -22.47
CA ILE A 178 -16.31 -0.86 -21.17
C ILE A 178 -16.11 -1.89 -20.04
N GLU A 179 -16.70 -3.09 -20.17
CA GLU A 179 -16.45 -4.17 -19.21
C GLU A 179 -14.97 -4.52 -19.16
N ILE A 180 -14.39 -4.91 -20.30
CA ILE A 180 -12.98 -5.32 -20.39
C ILE A 180 -12.05 -4.23 -19.84
N MET A 181 -12.28 -2.98 -20.24
CA MET A 181 -11.47 -1.85 -19.77
C MET A 181 -11.64 -1.58 -18.27
N PHE A 182 -12.86 -1.67 -17.74
CA PHE A 182 -13.10 -1.53 -16.31
C PHE A 182 -12.35 -2.60 -15.52
N LEU A 183 -12.34 -3.83 -16.01
CA LEU A 183 -11.64 -4.95 -15.41
C LEU A 183 -10.12 -4.78 -15.42
N GLU A 184 -9.55 -4.26 -16.50
CA GLU A 184 -8.12 -3.93 -16.58
C GLU A 184 -7.74 -2.79 -15.64
N MET A 185 -8.52 -1.69 -15.64
CA MET A 185 -8.27 -0.53 -14.78
C MET A 185 -8.37 -0.89 -13.29
N LEU A 186 -9.33 -1.75 -12.93
CA LEU A 186 -9.49 -2.22 -11.55
C LEU A 186 -8.30 -3.06 -11.10
N GLN A 187 -7.79 -3.91 -11.98
CA GLN A 187 -6.59 -4.70 -11.69
C GLN A 187 -5.35 -3.82 -11.57
N MET A 188 -5.15 -2.87 -12.49
CA MET A 188 -4.05 -1.91 -12.38
C MET A 188 -4.08 -1.18 -11.01
N CYS A 189 -5.26 -0.74 -10.57
CA CYS A 189 -5.45 -0.09 -9.27
C CYS A 189 -5.20 -1.03 -8.07
N LEU A 190 -5.42 -2.34 -8.22
CA LEU A 190 -5.19 -3.35 -7.19
C LEU A 190 -3.71 -3.78 -7.09
N TRP A 191 -3.06 -4.05 -8.23
CA TRP A 191 -1.70 -4.60 -8.32
C TRP A 191 -0.64 -3.48 -8.35
N GLY A 192 -1.01 -2.25 -8.69
CA GLY A 192 -0.08 -1.13 -8.84
C GLY A 192 1.04 -1.46 -9.82
N ASN A 193 2.29 -1.30 -9.39
CA ASN A 193 3.49 -1.59 -10.20
C ASN A 193 3.66 -3.07 -10.57
N ALA A 194 2.94 -3.99 -9.91
CA ALA A 194 3.02 -5.42 -10.22
C ALA A 194 2.14 -5.83 -11.42
N THR A 195 1.37 -4.90 -12.00
CA THR A 195 0.49 -5.16 -13.16
C THR A 195 1.31 -5.32 -14.43
N ASP A 196 1.07 -6.39 -15.20
CA ASP A 196 1.52 -6.45 -16.60
C ASP A 196 0.65 -5.50 -17.44
N LEU A 197 1.24 -4.40 -17.88
CA LEU A 197 0.59 -3.34 -18.66
C LEU A 197 0.61 -3.61 -20.17
N SER A 198 1.07 -4.78 -20.61
CA SER A 198 1.20 -5.13 -22.05
C SER A 198 -0.12 -4.95 -22.81
N LEU A 199 -1.25 -5.33 -22.20
CA LEU A 199 -2.60 -5.08 -22.75
C LEU A 199 -2.91 -3.60 -22.89
N LEU A 200 -2.68 -2.76 -21.88
CA LEU A 200 -3.02 -1.33 -21.94
C LEU A 200 -2.21 -0.55 -23.00
N VAL A 201 -1.05 -1.06 -23.43
CA VAL A 201 -0.15 -0.40 -24.38
C VAL A 201 -0.35 -0.83 -25.83
N ASP A 202 -0.73 -2.08 -26.07
CA ASP A 202 -0.90 -2.61 -27.42
C ASP A 202 -2.29 -2.32 -28.02
N LEU A 203 -3.10 -1.52 -27.34
CA LEU A 203 -4.48 -1.23 -27.72
C LEU A 203 -4.60 -0.03 -28.66
N ASP A 204 -4.71 -0.32 -29.96
CA ASP A 204 -5.46 0.53 -30.87
C ASP A 204 -6.97 0.28 -30.64
N TYR A 205 -7.62 1.16 -29.90
CA TYR A 205 -9.03 1.08 -29.50
C TYR A 205 -10.03 0.98 -30.67
N ALA A 206 -9.57 1.20 -31.91
CA ALA A 206 -10.38 0.96 -33.10
C ALA A 206 -10.71 -0.53 -33.32
N ASP A 207 -9.92 -1.47 -32.78
CA ASP A 207 -10.12 -2.92 -32.93
C ASP A 207 -10.77 -3.56 -31.68
N VAL A 208 -12.06 -3.26 -31.45
CA VAL A 208 -12.91 -3.88 -30.41
C VAL A 208 -12.83 -5.42 -30.42
N GLN A 209 -12.64 -6.03 -31.59
CA GLN A 209 -12.52 -7.48 -31.74
C GLN A 209 -11.20 -8.06 -31.18
N LYS A 210 -10.08 -7.30 -31.22
CA LYS A 210 -8.81 -7.73 -30.60
C LYS A 210 -8.89 -7.61 -29.08
N LEU A 211 -9.52 -6.55 -28.58
CA LEU A 211 -9.88 -6.37 -27.16
C LEU A 211 -10.65 -7.57 -26.61
N GLN A 212 -11.69 -7.99 -27.33
CA GLN A 212 -12.56 -9.11 -26.93
C GLN A 212 -11.82 -10.44 -26.82
N ALA A 213 -10.92 -10.75 -27.77
CA ALA A 213 -10.26 -12.07 -27.82
C ALA A 213 -9.02 -12.18 -26.91
N VAL A 214 -8.18 -11.14 -26.87
CA VAL A 214 -6.90 -11.17 -26.12
C VAL A 214 -7.10 -10.70 -24.68
N GLY A 215 -7.85 -9.62 -24.48
CA GLY A 215 -8.11 -9.04 -23.16
C GLY A 215 -8.85 -10.01 -22.24
N LYS A 216 -9.93 -10.64 -22.72
CA LYS A 216 -10.73 -11.56 -21.90
C LYS A 216 -9.95 -12.76 -21.36
N LYS A 217 -9.11 -13.39 -22.20
CA LYS A 217 -8.31 -14.54 -21.77
C LYS A 217 -7.22 -14.15 -20.77
N ALA A 218 -6.56 -13.02 -20.99
CA ALA A 218 -5.54 -12.54 -20.07
C ALA A 218 -6.14 -12.07 -18.73
N LEU A 219 -7.31 -11.43 -18.77
CA LEU A 219 -8.11 -11.07 -17.60
C LEU A 219 -8.51 -12.34 -16.81
N GLU A 220 -9.02 -13.37 -17.48
CA GLU A 220 -9.39 -14.65 -16.85
C GLU A 220 -8.20 -15.31 -16.13
N GLU A 221 -7.02 -15.34 -16.75
CA GLU A 221 -5.81 -15.88 -16.10
C GLU A 221 -5.35 -15.01 -14.91
N SER A 222 -5.45 -13.69 -15.04
CA SER A 222 -5.11 -12.78 -13.94
C SER A 222 -6.09 -12.87 -12.77
N PHE A 223 -7.37 -13.12 -13.04
CA PHE A 223 -8.39 -13.32 -12.00
C PHE A 223 -8.21 -14.60 -11.19
N LYS A 224 -7.58 -15.64 -11.75
CA LYS A 224 -7.21 -16.83 -10.98
C LYS A 224 -6.22 -16.51 -9.84
N LYS A 225 -5.54 -15.36 -9.92
CA LYS A 225 -4.59 -14.90 -8.89
C LYS A 225 -5.28 -14.22 -7.69
N ILE A 226 -6.58 -13.97 -7.79
CA ILE A 226 -7.39 -13.27 -6.78
C ILE A 226 -8.18 -14.31 -5.98
N ILE A 227 -7.78 -14.57 -4.72
CA ILE A 227 -8.39 -15.61 -3.87
C ILE A 227 -9.84 -15.33 -3.48
N LYS A 228 -10.21 -14.06 -3.44
CA LYS A 228 -11.61 -13.63 -3.24
C LYS A 228 -11.94 -12.65 -4.33
N ASN A 229 -12.76 -13.07 -5.29
CA ASN A 229 -13.06 -12.26 -6.45
C ASN A 229 -14.56 -11.97 -6.57
N ASP A 230 -15.00 -10.82 -6.05
CA ASP A 230 -16.36 -10.32 -6.22
C ASP A 230 -16.53 -9.38 -7.43
N ILE A 231 -15.55 -9.32 -8.34
CA ILE A 231 -15.64 -8.51 -9.58
C ILE A 231 -16.94 -8.76 -10.35
N PRO A 232 -17.40 -10.01 -10.60
CA PRO A 232 -18.62 -10.21 -11.36
C PRO A 232 -19.85 -9.55 -10.70
N ARG A 233 -19.91 -9.57 -9.37
CA ARG A 233 -20.99 -8.92 -8.59
C ARG A 233 -20.86 -7.39 -8.63
N LEU A 234 -19.64 -6.87 -8.53
CA LEU A 234 -19.35 -5.45 -8.70
C LEU A 234 -19.76 -4.98 -10.09
N TRP A 235 -19.42 -5.71 -11.16
CA TRP A 235 -19.76 -5.35 -12.53
C TRP A 235 -21.28 -5.30 -12.74
N GLN A 236 -22.00 -6.32 -12.28
CA GLN A 236 -23.47 -6.36 -12.32
C GLN A 236 -24.10 -5.14 -11.63
N TYR A 237 -23.47 -4.61 -10.58
CA TYR A 237 -23.94 -3.43 -9.89
C TYR A 237 -23.55 -2.12 -10.61
N ILE A 238 -22.25 -1.90 -10.86
CA ILE A 238 -21.73 -0.62 -11.35
C ILE A 238 -22.20 -0.31 -12.77
N SER A 239 -22.38 -1.34 -13.61
CA SER A 239 -22.90 -1.21 -14.99
C SER A 239 -24.33 -0.63 -15.05
N THR A 240 -25.08 -0.67 -13.94
CA THR A 240 -26.42 -0.08 -13.83
C THR A 240 -26.39 1.42 -13.50
N LYS A 241 -25.24 1.95 -13.07
CA LYS A 241 -25.14 3.33 -12.58
C LYS A 241 -24.95 4.32 -13.72
N ARG A 242 -25.51 5.51 -13.54
CA ARG A 242 -25.43 6.63 -14.47
C ARG A 242 -25.19 7.91 -13.66
N GLY A 243 -24.06 8.55 -13.90
CA GLY A 243 -23.63 9.77 -13.20
C GLY A 243 -23.40 9.57 -11.70
N GLY A 244 -23.27 10.67 -10.96
CA GLY A 244 -23.15 10.67 -9.49
C GLY A 244 -21.71 10.70 -8.97
N ARG A 245 -21.51 10.16 -7.77
CA ARG A 245 -20.25 10.24 -7.01
C ARG A 245 -19.67 8.85 -6.77
N ILE A 246 -18.34 8.71 -6.89
CA ILE A 246 -17.58 7.55 -6.40
C ILE A 246 -16.53 8.07 -5.41
N ASP A 247 -16.25 7.29 -4.37
CA ASP A 247 -15.29 7.66 -3.32
C ASP A 247 -14.11 6.69 -3.27
N PHE A 248 -12.92 7.23 -3.00
CA PHE A 248 -11.71 6.46 -2.73
C PHE A 248 -11.23 6.74 -1.31
N VAL A 249 -11.24 5.74 -0.44
CA VAL A 249 -10.50 5.76 0.83
C VAL A 249 -9.09 5.27 0.53
N LEU A 250 -8.17 6.23 0.41
CA LEU A 250 -6.84 6.03 -0.14
C LEU A 250 -5.94 5.23 0.80
N ASP A 251 -4.96 4.52 0.21
CA ASP A 251 -3.83 3.89 0.89
C ASP A 251 -2.57 4.72 0.62
N ASN A 252 -1.68 4.30 -0.29
CA ASN A 252 -0.36 4.88 -0.48
C ASN A 252 -0.28 6.02 -1.51
N ALA A 253 0.61 6.97 -1.25
CA ALA A 253 1.05 8.01 -2.18
C ALA A 253 1.95 7.44 -3.28
N GLY A 254 2.41 8.33 -4.18
CA GLY A 254 3.26 7.96 -5.30
C GLY A 254 2.49 7.17 -6.35
N TYR A 255 3.01 6.01 -6.74
CA TYR A 255 2.46 5.26 -7.88
C TYR A 255 1.05 4.73 -7.63
N GLU A 256 0.72 4.32 -6.40
CA GLU A 256 -0.64 3.84 -6.10
C GLU A 256 -1.67 4.97 -6.25
N LEU A 257 -1.42 6.14 -5.65
CA LEU A 257 -2.26 7.33 -5.87
C LEU A 257 -2.34 7.70 -7.35
N TYR A 258 -1.24 7.60 -8.11
CA TYR A 258 -1.26 7.81 -9.56
C TYR A 258 -2.22 6.85 -10.27
N THR A 259 -2.18 5.54 -9.95
CA THR A 259 -3.11 4.55 -10.53
C THR A 259 -4.56 4.74 -10.07
N ASP A 260 -4.78 5.22 -8.84
CA ASP A 260 -6.12 5.58 -8.36
C ASP A 260 -6.71 6.75 -9.18
N LEU A 261 -5.89 7.75 -9.52
CA LEU A 261 -6.28 8.86 -10.38
C LEU A 261 -6.53 8.42 -11.83
N ILE A 262 -5.75 7.47 -12.37
CA ILE A 262 -6.00 6.87 -13.68
C ILE A 262 -7.37 6.17 -13.71
N LEU A 263 -7.67 5.32 -12.71
CA LEU A 263 -8.97 4.66 -12.61
C LEU A 263 -10.10 5.69 -12.47
N ALA A 264 -9.92 6.73 -11.65
CA ALA A 264 -10.90 7.80 -11.50
C ALA A 264 -11.13 8.57 -12.81
N ASP A 265 -10.08 8.83 -13.59
CA ASP A 265 -10.14 9.53 -14.88
C ASP A 265 -10.93 8.68 -15.88
N TYR A 266 -10.63 7.37 -15.94
CA TYR A 266 -11.40 6.40 -16.72
C TYR A 266 -12.88 6.37 -16.31
N LEU A 267 -13.19 6.27 -15.02
CA LEU A 267 -14.57 6.21 -14.53
C LEU A 267 -15.40 7.44 -14.92
N VAL A 268 -14.79 8.63 -14.89
CA VAL A 268 -15.49 9.88 -15.23
C VAL A 268 -15.60 10.10 -16.73
N ASN A 269 -14.51 9.89 -17.48
CA ASN A 269 -14.42 10.31 -18.87
C ASN A 269 -14.76 9.20 -19.86
N CYS A 270 -14.53 7.94 -19.50
CA CYS A 270 -14.67 6.79 -20.40
C CYS A 270 -15.86 5.88 -20.05
N THR A 271 -16.61 6.18 -18.98
CA THR A 271 -17.80 5.41 -18.59
C THR A 271 -18.94 6.34 -18.20
N PRO A 272 -20.20 5.85 -18.17
CA PRO A 272 -21.29 6.64 -17.61
C PRO A 272 -21.41 6.53 -16.09
N PHE A 273 -20.49 5.88 -15.37
CA PHE A 273 -20.69 5.44 -13.98
C PHE A 273 -20.59 6.55 -12.93
N ALA A 274 -19.87 7.64 -13.21
CA ALA A 274 -19.67 8.75 -12.29
C ALA A 274 -19.56 10.09 -13.02
N ASP A 275 -19.91 11.16 -12.31
CA ASP A 275 -19.64 12.55 -12.70
C ASP A 275 -18.58 13.19 -11.82
N THR A 276 -18.44 12.71 -10.58
CA THR A 276 -17.48 13.21 -9.60
C THR A 276 -16.79 12.09 -8.85
N VAL A 277 -15.54 12.30 -8.48
CA VAL A 277 -14.77 11.41 -7.61
C VAL A 277 -14.24 12.16 -6.40
N VAL A 278 -14.42 11.59 -5.21
CA VAL A 278 -13.92 12.16 -3.95
C VAL A 278 -12.88 11.24 -3.32
N PHE A 279 -11.70 11.79 -3.09
CA PHE A 279 -10.55 11.08 -2.51
C PHE A 279 -10.40 11.44 -1.03
N HIS A 280 -10.21 10.44 -0.18
CA HIS A 280 -10.08 10.59 1.26
C HIS A 280 -8.64 10.26 1.70
N PRO A 281 -7.79 11.29 1.91
CA PRO A 281 -6.45 11.12 2.42
C PRO A 281 -6.45 10.97 3.95
N LYS A 282 -5.28 10.65 4.52
CA LYS A 282 -5.00 10.70 5.95
C LYS A 282 -4.67 12.13 6.38
N THR A 283 -4.84 12.47 7.66
CA THR A 283 -4.73 13.85 8.17
C THR A 283 -3.44 14.12 8.95
N ILE A 284 -2.62 13.08 9.15
CA ILE A 284 -1.30 13.11 9.77
C ILE A 284 -0.40 12.10 9.03
N PRO A 285 0.94 12.23 9.04
CA PRO A 285 1.83 11.22 8.49
C PRO A 285 1.52 9.85 9.09
N TRP A 286 1.10 8.91 8.24
CA TRP A 286 0.40 7.70 8.64
C TRP A 286 0.96 6.52 7.84
N PHE A 287 1.25 5.41 8.52
CA PHE A 287 1.62 4.14 7.88
C PHE A 287 2.71 4.25 6.79
N VAL A 288 3.70 5.14 7.03
CA VAL A 288 4.80 5.49 6.12
C VAL A 288 4.30 6.19 4.86
N SER A 289 3.67 5.45 3.95
CA SER A 289 3.40 5.91 2.59
C SER A 289 1.99 6.44 2.39
N ASP A 290 1.12 6.45 3.40
CA ASP A 290 -0.27 6.85 3.18
C ASP A 290 -0.40 8.29 2.65
N VAL A 291 -1.38 8.48 1.76
CA VAL A 291 -1.65 9.76 1.12
C VAL A 291 -2.04 10.83 2.14
N LEU A 292 -1.32 11.95 2.12
CA LEU A 292 -1.66 13.19 2.82
C LEU A 292 -2.30 14.19 1.85
N PRO A 293 -2.97 15.25 2.34
CA PRO A 293 -3.62 16.24 1.49
C PRO A 293 -2.62 16.96 0.58
N ALA A 294 -1.38 17.12 1.04
CA ALA A 294 -0.29 17.74 0.28
C ALA A 294 0.32 16.82 -0.80
N ASP A 295 0.09 15.50 -0.75
CA ASP A 295 0.70 14.56 -1.68
C ASP A 295 0.05 14.63 -3.07
N THR A 296 -1.24 14.96 -3.17
CA THR A 296 -1.94 15.14 -4.45
C THR A 296 -1.44 16.35 -5.24
N PRO A 297 -1.40 17.59 -4.69
CA PRO A 297 -0.83 18.72 -5.42
C PRO A 297 0.66 18.52 -5.72
N ALA A 298 1.41 17.82 -4.85
CA ALA A 298 2.80 17.46 -5.12
C ALA A 298 2.90 16.53 -6.34
N LEU A 299 2.07 15.49 -6.42
CA LEU A 299 2.01 14.58 -7.57
C LEU A 299 1.67 15.32 -8.86
N LEU A 300 0.65 16.19 -8.85
CA LEU A 300 0.30 17.00 -10.03
C LEU A 300 1.49 17.86 -10.47
N ASN A 301 2.19 18.50 -9.53
CA ASN A 301 3.38 19.28 -9.84
C ASN A 301 4.53 18.43 -10.40
N GLN A 302 4.69 17.19 -9.93
CA GLN A 302 5.68 16.25 -10.44
C GLN A 302 5.37 15.82 -11.89
N LEU A 303 4.10 15.65 -12.24
CA LEU A 303 3.67 15.36 -13.62
C LEU A 303 3.86 16.57 -14.53
N LEU A 304 3.44 17.76 -14.08
CA LEU A 304 3.59 19.01 -14.86
C LEU A 304 5.05 19.38 -15.11
N ASN A 305 5.96 19.02 -14.19
CA ASN A 305 7.40 19.23 -14.31
C ASN A 305 8.14 17.89 -14.50
N ALA A 306 7.58 17.00 -15.34
CA ALA A 306 8.10 15.64 -15.53
C ALA A 306 9.60 15.58 -15.82
N LYS A 307 10.11 16.53 -16.63
CA LYS A 307 11.54 16.64 -16.94
C LYS A 307 12.42 16.73 -15.69
N ASP A 308 12.06 17.64 -14.78
CA ASP A 308 12.85 17.92 -13.58
C ASP A 308 12.73 16.78 -12.57
N PHE A 309 11.52 16.22 -12.44
CA PHE A 309 11.26 15.17 -11.48
C PHE A 309 11.81 13.81 -11.94
N PHE A 310 11.51 13.39 -13.16
CA PHE A 310 11.87 12.07 -13.71
C PHE A 310 13.17 12.06 -14.53
N GLY A 311 13.70 13.22 -14.90
CA GLY A 311 14.89 13.35 -15.76
C GLY A 311 14.61 13.13 -17.25
N GLU A 312 13.35 13.12 -17.67
CA GLU A 312 12.92 12.82 -19.03
C GLU A 312 11.68 13.63 -19.40
N ASP A 313 11.64 14.18 -20.63
CA ASP A 313 10.48 14.90 -21.15
C ASP A 313 9.43 13.90 -21.68
N SER A 314 8.16 14.09 -21.33
CA SER A 314 7.02 13.40 -21.97
C SER A 314 5.82 14.32 -22.00
N GLN A 315 5.30 14.58 -23.20
CA GLN A 315 4.13 15.43 -23.37
C GLN A 315 2.88 14.76 -22.80
N GLU A 316 2.74 13.45 -22.95
CA GLU A 316 1.59 12.69 -22.45
C GLU A 316 1.47 12.75 -20.92
N VAL A 317 2.62 12.74 -20.21
CA VAL A 317 2.66 12.90 -18.75
C VAL A 317 2.25 14.32 -18.34
N VAL A 318 2.72 15.34 -19.05
CA VAL A 318 2.33 16.74 -18.79
C VAL A 318 0.83 16.95 -19.08
N ASP A 319 0.33 16.48 -20.22
CA ASP A 319 -1.07 16.58 -20.63
C ASP A 319 -2.01 15.92 -19.61
N LEU A 320 -1.60 14.77 -19.08
CA LEU A 320 -2.32 14.07 -17.99
C LEU A 320 -2.36 14.94 -16.73
N GLY A 321 -1.23 15.52 -16.33
CA GLY A 321 -1.14 16.44 -15.20
C GLY A 321 -2.03 17.67 -15.36
N GLU A 322 -2.05 18.28 -16.54
CA GLU A 322 -2.90 19.43 -16.87
C GLU A 322 -4.40 19.07 -16.81
N ARG A 323 -4.78 17.92 -17.38
CA ARG A 323 -6.16 17.42 -17.34
C ARG A 323 -6.62 17.21 -15.90
N TRP A 324 -5.85 16.48 -15.10
CA TRP A 324 -6.24 16.23 -13.71
C TRP A 324 -6.27 17.51 -12.88
N LYS A 325 -5.32 18.43 -13.09
CA LYS A 325 -5.38 19.74 -12.45
C LYS A 325 -6.70 20.44 -12.76
N LYS A 326 -7.13 20.46 -14.03
CA LYS A 326 -8.42 21.03 -14.43
C LYS A 326 -9.60 20.33 -13.75
N MET A 327 -9.58 18.99 -13.67
CA MET A 327 -10.63 18.21 -13.01
C MET A 327 -10.71 18.50 -11.49
N PHE A 328 -9.57 18.78 -10.83
CA PHE A 328 -9.58 19.27 -9.46
C PHE A 328 -10.11 20.71 -9.36
N ASP A 329 -9.72 21.59 -10.28
CA ASP A 329 -10.14 22.99 -10.31
C ASP A 329 -11.66 23.14 -10.57
N ASP A 330 -12.26 22.30 -11.41
CA ASP A 330 -13.70 22.32 -11.74
C ASP A 330 -14.56 21.44 -10.80
N GLY A 331 -13.93 20.70 -9.90
CA GLY A 331 -14.60 19.87 -8.89
C GLY A 331 -15.08 18.52 -9.42
N THR A 332 -14.67 18.10 -10.61
CA THR A 332 -14.83 16.72 -11.07
C THR A 332 -14.08 15.75 -10.15
N PHE A 333 -12.84 16.10 -9.78
CA PHE A 333 -12.08 15.45 -8.71
C PHE A 333 -12.07 16.33 -7.47
N LYS A 334 -12.19 15.72 -6.29
CA LYS A 334 -12.12 16.46 -5.02
C LYS A 334 -11.34 15.66 -3.99
N MET A 335 -10.55 16.36 -3.19
CA MET A 335 -10.08 15.82 -1.92
C MET A 335 -11.14 16.10 -0.85
N SER A 336 -11.38 15.17 0.08
CA SER A 336 -12.33 15.37 1.19
C SER A 336 -11.82 16.37 2.25
N VAL A 337 -10.55 16.74 2.16
CA VAL A 337 -9.90 17.83 2.90
C VAL A 337 -9.09 18.69 1.93
N PRO A 338 -8.95 20.01 2.16
CA PRO A 338 -8.31 20.91 1.22
C PRO A 338 -6.79 20.68 1.11
N ALA A 339 -6.18 21.10 0.00
CA ALA A 339 -4.75 20.92 -0.26
C ALA A 339 -3.84 21.66 0.75
N ASP A 340 -4.31 22.75 1.35
CA ASP A 340 -3.59 23.56 2.35
C ASP A 340 -3.86 23.11 3.80
N TYR A 341 -4.49 21.95 3.98
CA TYR A 341 -4.77 21.35 5.28
C TYR A 341 -3.54 21.30 6.17
N LYS A 342 -3.67 21.81 7.40
CA LYS A 342 -2.63 21.74 8.41
C LYS A 342 -2.72 20.43 9.17
N LEU A 343 -1.64 19.66 9.16
CA LEU A 343 -1.58 18.31 9.72
C LEU A 343 -2.05 18.30 11.19
N GLY A 344 -3.03 17.45 11.48
CA GLY A 344 -3.64 17.32 12.80
C GLY A 344 -4.73 18.34 13.17
N THR A 345 -5.12 19.24 12.27
CA THR A 345 -6.31 20.10 12.50
C THR A 345 -7.57 19.25 12.57
N PRO A 346 -8.54 19.50 13.47
CA PRO A 346 -9.76 18.70 13.52
C PRO A 346 -10.57 18.68 12.21
N SER A 347 -10.93 17.51 11.72
CA SER A 347 -11.81 17.30 10.57
C SER A 347 -12.54 15.94 10.61
N ASN A 348 -13.59 15.78 9.81
CA ASN A 348 -14.25 14.47 9.67
C ASN A 348 -13.30 13.39 9.11
N ALA A 349 -12.26 13.78 8.36
CA ALA A 349 -11.27 12.87 7.81
C ALA A 349 -10.32 12.32 8.89
N ASP A 350 -10.29 12.90 10.10
CA ASP A 350 -9.44 12.38 11.17
C ASP A 350 -9.84 10.98 11.62
N PHE A 351 -11.08 10.55 11.35
CA PHE A 351 -11.54 9.19 11.64
C PHE A 351 -10.60 8.14 11.03
N TRP A 352 -10.08 8.40 9.83
CA TRP A 352 -9.15 7.51 9.12
C TRP A 352 -7.85 7.27 9.92
N CYS A 353 -7.46 8.22 10.78
CA CYS A 353 -6.27 8.20 11.63
C CYS A 353 -6.58 7.90 13.12
N THR A 354 -7.78 7.42 13.43
CA THR A 354 -8.13 6.91 14.79
C THR A 354 -7.82 5.42 14.91
N PRO A 355 -7.75 4.84 16.13
CA PRO A 355 -7.60 3.39 16.28
C PRO A 355 -8.91 2.62 16.05
N ASN A 356 -10.03 3.31 15.84
CA ASN A 356 -11.33 2.67 15.65
C ASN A 356 -11.35 1.83 14.38
N SER A 357 -11.97 0.67 14.47
CA SER A 357 -12.35 -0.14 13.32
C SER A 357 -13.58 0.45 12.62
N TYR A 358 -13.75 0.19 11.33
CA TYR A 358 -14.83 0.76 10.54
C TYR A 358 -16.24 0.23 10.89
N PRO A 359 -16.43 -0.98 11.46
CA PRO A 359 -17.71 -1.35 12.07
C PRO A 359 -18.19 -0.39 13.17
N GLN A 360 -17.30 0.39 13.78
CA GLN A 360 -17.63 1.42 14.78
C GLN A 360 -17.92 2.79 14.14
N MET A 361 -17.71 2.96 12.83
CA MET A 361 -17.91 4.23 12.11
C MET A 361 -19.35 4.78 12.24
N PRO A 362 -20.43 3.96 12.16
CA PRO A 362 -21.79 4.47 12.34
C PRO A 362 -22.03 5.18 13.69
N ASP A 363 -21.36 4.72 14.75
CA ASP A 363 -21.48 5.33 16.08
C ASP A 363 -20.47 6.48 16.28
N LYS A 364 -19.24 6.30 15.81
CA LYS A 364 -18.10 7.20 16.11
C LYS A 364 -17.94 8.34 15.11
N ALA A 365 -18.48 8.21 13.90
CA ALA A 365 -18.35 9.16 12.80
C ALA A 365 -19.61 9.18 11.91
N ALA A 366 -20.79 9.33 12.52
CA ALA A 366 -22.08 9.31 11.81
C ALA A 366 -22.18 10.34 10.66
N SER A 367 -21.54 11.51 10.80
CA SER A 367 -21.46 12.53 9.74
C SER A 367 -20.69 12.04 8.51
N LEU A 368 -19.61 11.28 8.72
CA LEU A 368 -18.83 10.66 7.66
C LEU A 368 -19.65 9.58 6.94
N VAL A 369 -20.36 8.72 7.69
CA VAL A 369 -21.27 7.71 7.10
C VAL A 369 -22.36 8.38 6.26
N SER A 370 -22.97 9.45 6.76
CA SER A 370 -24.00 10.20 6.03
C SER A 370 -23.47 10.84 4.75
N ASP A 371 -22.18 11.23 4.71
CA ASP A 371 -21.58 11.73 3.49
C ASP A 371 -21.27 10.61 2.49
N LEU A 372 -20.71 9.49 2.96
CA LEU A 372 -20.40 8.31 2.13
C LEU A 372 -21.65 7.63 1.55
N GLN A 373 -22.79 7.73 2.25
CA GLN A 373 -24.11 7.29 1.75
C GLN A 373 -24.56 7.98 0.46
N LYS A 374 -23.97 9.14 0.11
CA LYS A 374 -24.26 9.84 -1.15
C LYS A 374 -23.48 9.25 -2.33
N SER A 375 -22.55 8.33 -2.07
CA SER A 375 -21.71 7.70 -3.07
C SER A 375 -22.41 6.51 -3.72
N ASN A 376 -22.23 6.36 -5.03
CA ASN A 376 -22.63 5.14 -5.74
C ASN A 376 -21.74 3.96 -5.35
N LEU A 377 -20.48 4.22 -4.98
CA LEU A 377 -19.50 3.20 -4.61
C LEU A 377 -18.37 3.85 -3.81
N VAL A 378 -18.02 3.25 -2.66
CA VAL A 378 -16.86 3.62 -1.86
C VAL A 378 -15.79 2.54 -1.98
N ILE A 379 -14.65 2.88 -2.56
CA ILE A 379 -13.51 2.01 -2.81
C ILE A 379 -12.48 2.21 -1.70
N PHE A 380 -12.24 1.16 -0.92
CA PHE A 380 -11.23 1.09 0.14
C PHE A 380 -9.97 0.43 -0.39
N LYS A 381 -8.88 1.18 -0.49
CA LYS A 381 -7.59 0.70 -0.99
C LYS A 381 -6.74 0.08 0.13
N GLY A 382 -6.05 -1.01 -0.18
CA GLY A 382 -4.94 -1.49 0.64
C GLY A 382 -5.30 -2.30 1.89
N ASP A 383 -4.24 -2.75 2.57
CA ASP A 383 -4.33 -3.71 3.66
C ASP A 383 -4.84 -3.10 4.97
N LEU A 384 -4.40 -1.89 5.31
CA LEU A 384 -4.85 -1.21 6.54
C LEU A 384 -6.37 -0.95 6.52
N ASN A 385 -6.90 -0.47 5.39
CA ASN A 385 -8.32 -0.26 5.25
C ASN A 385 -9.09 -1.58 5.41
N TYR A 386 -8.60 -2.69 4.85
CA TYR A 386 -9.24 -4.01 5.04
C TYR A 386 -9.17 -4.48 6.50
N ARG A 387 -8.03 -4.31 7.18
CA ARG A 387 -7.90 -4.60 8.62
C ARG A 387 -8.91 -3.79 9.42
N LYS A 388 -9.07 -2.49 9.12
CA LYS A 388 -10.10 -1.66 9.77
C LYS A 388 -11.52 -2.08 9.44
N LEU A 389 -11.83 -2.51 8.20
CA LEU A 389 -13.14 -3.05 7.80
C LEU A 389 -13.51 -4.31 8.57
N THR A 390 -12.53 -5.12 8.93
CA THR A 390 -12.69 -6.42 9.58
C THR A 390 -12.27 -6.42 11.06
N SER A 391 -12.09 -5.23 11.65
CA SER A 391 -11.62 -5.03 13.02
C SER A 391 -10.30 -5.74 13.39
N ASP A 392 -9.50 -6.09 12.38
CA ASP A 392 -8.22 -6.83 12.49
C ASP A 392 -8.36 -8.07 13.39
N ALA A 393 -9.47 -8.80 13.25
CA ALA A 393 -9.80 -9.91 14.13
C ALA A 393 -9.43 -11.28 13.53
N LEU A 394 -9.23 -12.27 14.41
CA LEU A 394 -8.95 -13.66 14.05
C LEU A 394 -10.24 -14.40 13.65
N TRP A 395 -10.89 -13.92 12.59
CA TRP A 395 -12.09 -14.54 12.02
C TRP A 395 -11.78 -15.94 11.44
N ASP A 396 -12.78 -16.83 11.44
CA ASP A 396 -12.74 -17.98 10.51
C ASP A 396 -12.71 -17.41 9.08
N PRO A 397 -11.78 -17.85 8.20
CA PRO A 397 -11.65 -17.31 6.84
C PRO A 397 -12.91 -17.39 5.97
N THR A 398 -13.82 -18.30 6.29
CA THR A 398 -15.12 -18.47 5.61
C THR A 398 -16.23 -17.58 6.18
N THR A 399 -15.95 -16.84 7.25
CA THR A 399 -16.90 -15.86 7.81
C THR A 399 -17.33 -14.90 6.71
N PRO A 400 -18.63 -14.67 6.47
CA PRO A 400 -19.07 -13.73 5.45
C PRO A 400 -18.53 -12.31 5.71
N PHE A 401 -18.08 -11.62 4.66
CA PHE A 401 -17.58 -10.25 4.79
C PHE A 401 -18.60 -9.30 5.42
N GLN A 402 -19.89 -9.49 5.10
CA GLN A 402 -20.99 -8.75 5.71
C GLN A 402 -21.04 -8.92 7.25
N THR A 403 -20.74 -10.10 7.76
CA THR A 403 -20.67 -10.36 9.20
C THR A 403 -19.50 -9.61 9.83
N ALA A 404 -18.33 -9.62 9.18
CA ALA A 404 -17.14 -8.93 9.68
C ALA A 404 -17.28 -7.39 9.69
N LEU A 405 -18.05 -6.83 8.75
CA LEU A 405 -18.36 -5.39 8.68
C LEU A 405 -19.25 -4.90 9.84
N GLY A 406 -19.93 -5.80 10.55
CA GLY A 406 -20.81 -5.44 11.66
C GLY A 406 -21.84 -4.35 11.28
N PRO A 407 -22.03 -3.31 12.10
CA PRO A 407 -22.98 -2.22 11.82
C PRO A 407 -22.73 -1.40 10.55
N LEU A 408 -21.54 -1.50 9.94
CA LEU A 408 -21.22 -0.83 8.68
C LEU A 408 -21.84 -1.55 7.47
N ALA A 409 -22.18 -2.83 7.61
CA ALA A 409 -22.78 -3.61 6.53
C ALA A 409 -24.05 -2.95 5.98
N GLY A 410 -24.09 -2.72 4.66
CA GLY A 410 -25.24 -2.13 3.97
C GLY A 410 -25.46 -0.63 4.25
N GLN A 411 -24.51 0.06 4.89
CA GLN A 411 -24.60 1.52 5.06
C GLN A 411 -24.39 2.25 3.74
N PHE A 412 -23.51 1.73 2.88
CA PHE A 412 -23.25 2.23 1.53
C PHE A 412 -22.54 1.13 0.71
N PRO A 413 -22.63 1.16 -0.63
CA PRO A 413 -21.95 0.20 -1.49
C PRO A 413 -20.44 0.30 -1.32
N LEU A 414 -19.80 -0.81 -0.96
CA LEU A 414 -18.41 -0.87 -0.54
C LEU A 414 -17.63 -1.87 -1.38
N LEU A 415 -16.48 -1.42 -1.90
CA LEU A 415 -15.49 -2.28 -2.53
C LEU A 415 -14.18 -2.21 -1.74
N SER A 416 -13.60 -3.33 -1.36
CA SER A 416 -12.23 -3.39 -0.86
C SER A 416 -11.31 -3.98 -1.92
N LEU A 417 -10.25 -3.23 -2.26
CA LEU A 417 -9.17 -3.65 -3.16
C LEU A 417 -7.91 -3.87 -2.33
N ARG A 418 -7.60 -5.13 -2.04
CA ARG A 418 -6.56 -5.49 -1.08
C ARG A 418 -5.54 -6.46 -1.66
N THR A 419 -4.27 -6.09 -1.54
CA THR A 419 -3.16 -7.07 -1.47
C THR A 419 -3.00 -7.56 -0.04
N ASN A 420 -3.03 -8.87 0.21
CA ASN A 420 -2.96 -9.43 1.56
C ASN A 420 -1.58 -9.21 2.20
N LYS A 421 -1.55 -8.47 3.30
CA LYS A 421 -0.35 -8.19 4.10
C LYS A 421 -0.59 -8.41 5.61
N ALA A 422 -1.64 -9.13 5.97
CA ALA A 422 -2.01 -9.39 7.37
C ALA A 422 -2.81 -10.69 7.53
N ASP A 423 -2.72 -11.27 8.72
CA ASP A 423 -3.35 -12.54 9.10
C ASP A 423 -4.87 -12.59 8.87
N VAL A 424 -5.55 -11.45 9.02
CA VAL A 424 -7.01 -11.36 8.85
C VAL A 424 -7.43 -11.62 7.41
N ILE A 425 -8.42 -12.48 7.22
CA ILE A 425 -9.11 -12.70 5.96
C ILE A 425 -10.50 -13.27 6.24
N VAL A 426 -11.48 -12.88 5.43
CA VAL A 426 -12.87 -13.32 5.53
C VAL A 426 -13.49 -13.50 4.14
N GLY A 427 -14.59 -14.22 4.07
CA GLY A 427 -15.43 -14.37 2.88
C GLY A 427 -14.91 -15.37 1.84
N LEU A 428 -13.97 -16.24 2.22
CA LEU A 428 -13.48 -17.32 1.36
C LEU A 428 -14.43 -18.51 1.33
N GLU A 429 -14.42 -19.23 0.22
CA GLU A 429 -15.07 -20.54 0.13
C GLU A 429 -14.20 -21.59 0.86
N ARG A 430 -14.82 -22.63 1.44
CA ARG A 430 -14.12 -23.59 2.30
C ARG A 430 -13.03 -24.36 1.54
N ASP A 431 -13.32 -24.76 0.32
CA ASP A 431 -12.38 -25.42 -0.59
C ASP A 431 -11.18 -24.53 -0.96
N VAL A 432 -11.40 -23.22 -1.15
CA VAL A 432 -10.32 -22.25 -1.33
C VAL A 432 -9.45 -22.18 -0.07
N VAL A 433 -10.04 -22.13 1.13
CA VAL A 433 -9.29 -22.14 2.39
C VAL A 433 -8.43 -23.39 2.51
N ASP A 434 -9.03 -24.56 2.32
CA ASP A 434 -8.36 -25.86 2.46
C ASP A 434 -7.22 -25.99 1.43
N THR A 435 -7.43 -25.51 0.20
CA THR A 435 -6.41 -25.49 -0.86
C THR A 435 -5.27 -24.54 -0.49
N MET A 436 -5.58 -23.31 -0.10
CA MET A 436 -4.57 -22.32 0.26
C MET A 436 -3.75 -22.75 1.48
N GLN A 437 -4.37 -23.37 2.49
CA GLN A 437 -3.64 -23.89 3.66
C GLN A 437 -2.70 -25.04 3.29
N ARG A 438 -3.09 -25.88 2.33
CA ARG A 438 -2.29 -27.02 1.88
C ARG A 438 -1.16 -26.62 0.94
N GLU A 439 -1.42 -25.72 0.00
CA GLU A 439 -0.50 -25.38 -1.10
C GLU A 439 0.31 -24.11 -0.82
N HIS A 440 -0.28 -23.12 -0.15
CA HIS A 440 0.35 -21.82 0.12
C HIS A 440 0.10 -21.37 1.57
N PRO A 441 0.67 -22.04 2.58
CA PRO A 441 0.38 -21.74 4.01
C PRO A 441 0.63 -20.27 4.41
N ASP A 442 1.44 -19.53 3.65
CA ASP A 442 1.73 -18.11 3.85
C ASP A 442 0.80 -17.15 3.04
N TYR A 443 -0.29 -17.62 2.42
CA TYR A 443 -1.15 -16.84 1.50
C TYR A 443 -1.76 -15.54 2.08
N ARG A 444 -1.79 -15.43 3.42
CA ARG A 444 -2.31 -14.25 4.13
C ARG A 444 -1.25 -13.16 4.31
N ILE A 445 0.04 -13.51 4.25
CA ILE A 445 1.15 -12.61 4.57
C ILE A 445 2.19 -12.67 3.45
N SER A 446 2.15 -11.68 2.55
CA SER A 446 3.07 -11.59 1.41
C SER A 446 4.56 -11.44 1.79
N GLU A 447 4.89 -10.82 2.93
CA GLU A 447 6.29 -10.54 3.32
C GLU A 447 7.09 -11.78 3.77
N LEU A 448 6.45 -12.85 4.25
CA LEU A 448 7.13 -14.05 4.78
C LEU A 448 7.82 -14.86 3.66
N GLN A 449 7.26 -14.85 2.45
CA GLN A 449 7.86 -15.48 1.28
C GLN A 449 8.89 -14.56 0.61
N GLN A 450 8.71 -13.23 0.63
CA GLN A 450 9.76 -12.26 0.25
C GLN A 450 11.00 -12.44 1.13
N ARG A 451 10.84 -12.79 2.41
CA ARG A 451 11.94 -13.15 3.31
C ARG A 451 12.65 -14.45 2.89
N LYS A 452 11.90 -15.46 2.44
CA LYS A 452 12.47 -16.70 1.89
C LYS A 452 13.28 -16.40 0.62
N ILE A 453 12.75 -15.60 -0.30
CA ILE A 453 13.44 -15.15 -1.52
C ILE A 453 14.67 -14.29 -1.17
N LYS A 454 14.56 -13.35 -0.22
CA LYS A 454 15.67 -12.51 0.26
C LYS A 454 16.79 -13.33 0.92
N ASN A 455 16.43 -14.38 1.67
CA ASN A 455 17.42 -15.29 2.25
C ASN A 455 18.10 -16.13 1.16
N LEU A 456 17.36 -16.59 0.15
CA LEU A 456 17.91 -17.25 -1.03
C LEU A 456 18.88 -16.34 -1.78
N LEU A 457 18.52 -15.06 -1.97
CA LEU A 457 19.38 -14.06 -2.62
C LEU A 457 20.63 -13.72 -1.81
N LYS A 458 20.54 -13.71 -0.47
CA LYS A 458 21.72 -13.58 0.38
C LYS A 458 22.65 -14.78 0.27
N LEU A 459 22.11 -16.00 0.16
CA LEU A 459 22.92 -17.19 -0.13
C LEU A 459 23.59 -17.09 -1.51
N LEU A 460 22.83 -16.73 -2.56
CA LEU A 460 23.37 -16.52 -3.92
C LEU A 460 24.44 -15.42 -3.98
N ALA A 461 24.32 -14.36 -3.18
CA ALA A 461 25.33 -13.31 -3.09
C ALA A 461 26.66 -13.80 -2.50
N ILE A 462 26.59 -14.77 -1.58
CA ILE A 462 27.75 -15.36 -0.88
C ILE A 462 28.39 -16.48 -1.72
N GLU A 463 27.60 -17.30 -2.43
CA GLU A 463 28.06 -18.56 -3.01
C GLU A 463 27.93 -18.68 -4.54
N GLY A 464 27.17 -17.78 -5.21
CA GLY A 464 26.90 -17.91 -6.65
C GLY A 464 27.94 -17.31 -7.60
N THR A 465 28.01 -17.81 -8.83
CA THR A 465 28.86 -17.30 -9.91
C THR A 465 28.34 -15.98 -10.50
N PHE A 466 29.15 -15.27 -11.30
CA PHE A 466 28.76 -13.99 -11.90
C PHE A 466 27.55 -14.11 -12.85
N ASP A 467 27.51 -15.16 -13.65
CA ASP A 467 26.42 -15.40 -14.60
C ASP A 467 25.13 -15.82 -13.89
N GLU A 468 25.22 -16.66 -12.85
CA GLU A 468 24.09 -16.96 -11.95
C GLU A 468 23.52 -15.70 -11.31
N LYS A 469 24.39 -14.79 -10.84
CA LYS A 469 24.00 -13.50 -10.25
C LYS A 469 23.32 -12.59 -11.27
N ARG A 470 23.82 -12.55 -12.51
CA ARG A 470 23.25 -11.74 -13.60
C ARG A 470 21.91 -12.28 -14.06
N GLN A 471 21.78 -13.59 -14.22
CA GLN A 471 20.56 -14.24 -14.72
C GLN A 471 19.47 -14.31 -13.66
N ALA A 472 19.82 -14.45 -12.37
CA ALA A 472 18.89 -14.26 -11.26
C ALA A 472 18.38 -12.83 -11.21
N LYS A 473 19.25 -11.83 -11.39
CA LYS A 473 18.86 -10.40 -11.47
C LYS A 473 17.86 -10.17 -12.62
N GLU A 474 18.11 -10.72 -13.80
CA GLU A 474 17.20 -10.61 -14.96
C GLU A 474 15.85 -11.32 -14.72
N THR A 475 15.84 -12.46 -14.02
CA THR A 475 14.63 -13.23 -13.68
C THR A 475 13.78 -12.56 -12.59
N ILE A 476 14.40 -11.92 -11.60
CA ILE A 476 13.67 -11.19 -10.55
C ILE A 476 13.15 -9.86 -11.09
N PHE A 477 13.88 -9.25 -12.04
CA PHE A 477 13.47 -8.05 -12.74
C PHE A 477 12.27 -8.32 -13.65
N SER A 478 12.24 -9.45 -14.35
CA SER A 478 11.07 -9.88 -15.13
C SER A 478 9.88 -10.33 -14.28
N ALA A 479 10.11 -10.81 -13.05
CA ALA A 479 9.07 -11.24 -12.11
C ALA A 479 8.43 -10.09 -11.29
N ASN A 480 8.80 -8.82 -11.51
CA ASN A 480 8.23 -7.65 -10.82
C ASN A 480 8.30 -7.68 -9.26
N LEU A 481 9.16 -8.54 -8.71
CA LEU A 481 9.37 -8.74 -7.26
C LEU A 481 10.01 -7.53 -6.55
N TYR A 482 10.56 -6.59 -7.31
CA TYR A 482 11.24 -5.38 -6.82
C TYR A 482 10.30 -4.20 -6.51
N SER A 483 8.99 -4.34 -6.78
CA SER A 483 8.02 -3.23 -6.76
C SER A 483 7.51 -2.80 -5.36
N ILE A 484 7.97 -3.42 -4.27
CA ILE A 484 7.56 -3.04 -2.91
C ILE A 484 8.79 -2.49 -2.17
N GLY A 485 8.94 -1.17 -2.23
CA GLY A 485 10.09 -0.41 -1.77
C GLY A 485 10.42 -0.58 -0.29
N ASN A 486 11.63 -1.05 0.00
CA ASN A 486 12.34 -0.70 1.22
C ASN A 486 13.81 -0.38 0.88
N GLU A 487 14.45 0.43 1.71
CA GLU A 487 15.85 0.89 1.52
C GLU A 487 16.88 -0.25 1.55
N GLU A 488 16.56 -1.41 2.13
CA GLU A 488 17.45 -2.58 2.08
C GLU A 488 17.48 -3.23 0.70
N THR A 489 16.38 -3.16 -0.06
CA THR A 489 16.30 -3.55 -1.48
C THR A 489 17.18 -2.63 -2.34
N GLU A 490 17.23 -1.34 -2.02
CA GLU A 490 18.08 -0.35 -2.69
C GLU A 490 19.58 -0.53 -2.34
N ALA A 491 19.91 -0.81 -1.07
CA ALA A 491 21.27 -1.13 -0.67
C ALA A 491 21.77 -2.45 -1.28
N ALA A 492 20.88 -3.44 -1.45
CA ALA A 492 21.17 -4.66 -2.20
C ALA A 492 21.33 -4.38 -3.70
N ARG A 493 20.49 -3.52 -4.29
CA ARG A 493 20.60 -3.06 -5.69
C ARG A 493 21.96 -2.42 -5.95
N ILE A 494 22.39 -1.49 -5.09
CA ILE A 494 23.70 -0.81 -5.20
C ILE A 494 24.86 -1.80 -5.07
N ARG A 495 24.76 -2.80 -4.19
CA ARG A 495 25.80 -3.85 -4.04
C ARG A 495 25.87 -4.80 -5.23
N ILE A 496 24.72 -5.16 -5.80
CA ILE A 496 24.62 -6.01 -7.00
C ILE A 496 25.09 -5.25 -8.23
N ASP A 497 24.70 -3.98 -8.38
CA ASP A 497 25.17 -3.11 -9.45
C ASP A 497 26.69 -2.93 -9.38
N ALA A 498 27.24 -2.65 -8.19
CA ALA A 498 28.67 -2.54 -7.97
C ALA A 498 29.44 -3.86 -8.28
N ALA A 499 28.84 -5.02 -8.02
CA ALA A 499 29.41 -6.32 -8.38
C ALA A 499 29.31 -6.60 -9.89
N SER A 500 28.32 -6.05 -10.58
CA SER A 500 28.08 -6.25 -12.02
C SER A 500 28.84 -5.28 -12.95
N THR A 501 29.37 -4.17 -12.41
CA THR A 501 30.07 -3.13 -13.20
C THR A 501 31.59 -3.14 -13.02
N SER A 502 32.15 -4.07 -12.25
CA SER A 502 33.58 -4.12 -11.96
C SER A 502 34.22 -5.35 -12.62
N ASP A 503 35.00 -5.12 -13.66
CA ASP A 503 35.91 -6.08 -14.30
C ASP A 503 37.14 -6.41 -13.40
N ARG A 504 36.98 -6.34 -12.07
CA ARG A 504 38.05 -6.72 -11.16
C ARG A 504 37.98 -8.21 -10.90
N PRO A 505 39.08 -8.95 -11.16
CA PRO A 505 39.17 -10.35 -10.78
C PRO A 505 38.88 -10.53 -9.30
N ALA A 506 38.34 -11.70 -8.96
CA ALA A 506 38.15 -12.21 -7.60
C ALA A 506 39.48 -12.47 -6.88
N ASP A 507 40.30 -11.42 -6.71
CA ASP A 507 41.54 -11.45 -5.96
C ASP A 507 41.48 -10.38 -4.87
N LEU A 508 40.62 -10.57 -3.88
CA LEU A 508 40.72 -9.97 -2.54
C LEU A 508 39.73 -10.67 -1.61
N ILE A 509 40.04 -11.94 -1.33
CA ILE A 509 40.06 -12.63 -0.02
C ILE A 509 40.50 -14.06 -0.37
N LYS A 510 41.80 -14.23 -0.62
CA LYS A 510 42.46 -15.54 -0.52
C LYS A 510 43.04 -15.61 0.89
N THR A 511 42.27 -16.17 1.82
CA THR A 511 42.84 -16.75 3.03
C THR A 511 43.19 -18.21 2.73
N PRO A 512 44.39 -18.71 3.06
CA PRO A 512 44.90 -20.02 2.59
C PRO A 512 44.24 -21.29 3.17
N GLU A 513 42.95 -21.26 3.55
CA GLU A 513 42.36 -22.32 4.39
C GLU A 513 41.08 -22.96 3.84
N LEU A 514 40.76 -22.79 2.55
CA LEU A 514 39.60 -23.46 1.92
C LEU A 514 39.91 -24.07 0.55
N GLU A 515 41.13 -24.60 0.37
CA GLU A 515 41.40 -25.60 -0.66
C GLU A 515 41.26 -26.99 -0.01
N ASP A 516 40.04 -27.51 0.02
CA ASP A 516 39.76 -28.95 -0.04
C ASP A 516 38.25 -29.17 0.07
N GLN A 517 37.57 -29.14 -1.08
CA GLN A 517 36.35 -29.91 -1.45
C GLN A 517 35.67 -29.25 -2.65
N PHE A 518 36.31 -29.32 -3.82
CA PHE A 518 35.57 -29.24 -5.08
C PHE A 518 34.91 -30.60 -5.30
N VAL A 519 33.60 -30.68 -5.07
CA VAL A 519 32.76 -31.75 -5.58
C VAL A 519 32.12 -31.21 -6.86
N GLU A 520 32.41 -31.86 -8.00
CA GLU A 520 31.65 -31.69 -9.24
C GLU A 520 30.17 -31.99 -8.95
N TYR A 521 29.32 -30.96 -9.00
CA TYR A 521 27.87 -31.16 -9.07
C TYR A 521 27.43 -31.19 -10.53
N LYS A 522 26.61 -32.20 -10.84
CA LYS A 522 26.07 -32.51 -12.16
C LYS A 522 24.91 -31.57 -12.50
N ASP A 523 24.75 -31.30 -13.79
CA ASP A 523 23.69 -30.54 -14.48
C ASP A 523 22.22 -30.87 -14.11
N GLU A 524 21.95 -31.86 -13.24
CA GLU A 524 20.59 -32.24 -12.80
C GLU A 524 20.05 -31.35 -11.66
N GLU A 525 20.90 -30.63 -10.92
CA GLU A 525 20.46 -29.72 -9.84
C GLU A 525 20.09 -28.30 -10.33
N GLU A 526 20.57 -27.89 -11.51
CA GLU A 526 20.16 -26.62 -12.15
C GLU A 526 18.67 -26.66 -12.50
N ASP A 527 18.19 -27.74 -13.14
CA ASP A 527 16.79 -27.86 -13.57
C ASP A 527 15.80 -27.90 -12.39
N GLU A 528 16.16 -28.55 -11.27
CA GLU A 528 15.33 -28.52 -10.05
C GLU A 528 15.34 -27.14 -9.37
N PHE A 529 16.48 -26.45 -9.38
CA PHE A 529 16.61 -25.08 -8.87
C PHE A 529 15.82 -24.07 -9.71
N TYR A 530 15.88 -24.16 -11.04
CA TYR A 530 15.11 -23.31 -11.95
C TYR A 530 13.61 -23.63 -11.90
N ALA A 531 13.21 -24.89 -11.74
CA ALA A 531 11.82 -25.26 -11.48
C ALA A 531 11.32 -24.69 -10.14
N ALA A 532 12.16 -24.69 -9.10
CA ALA A 532 11.83 -24.09 -7.80
C ALA A 532 11.75 -22.56 -7.85
N ALA A 533 12.66 -21.89 -8.55
CA ALA A 533 12.66 -20.43 -8.72
C ALA A 533 11.50 -19.96 -9.61
N LYS A 534 11.20 -20.68 -10.70
CA LYS A 534 10.04 -20.42 -11.57
C LYS A 534 8.72 -20.72 -10.86
N GLY A 535 8.67 -21.81 -10.10
CA GLY A 535 7.56 -22.13 -9.21
C GLY A 535 7.33 -21.05 -8.17
N LEU A 536 8.39 -20.44 -7.61
CA LEU A 536 8.31 -19.30 -6.70
C LEU A 536 7.83 -18.01 -7.39
N THR A 537 8.27 -17.70 -8.60
CA THR A 537 7.81 -16.49 -9.32
C THR A 537 6.36 -16.57 -9.75
N ASP A 538 5.90 -17.76 -10.14
CA ASP A 538 4.47 -18.01 -10.35
C ASP A 538 3.73 -17.92 -8.99
N ASP A 539 4.25 -18.50 -7.91
CA ASP A 539 3.62 -18.42 -6.57
C ASP A 539 3.51 -17.02 -5.95
N VAL A 540 4.41 -16.09 -6.27
CA VAL A 540 4.52 -14.84 -5.50
C VAL A 540 3.45 -13.81 -5.87
N ALA A 541 2.94 -13.84 -7.09
CA ALA A 541 1.79 -13.02 -7.49
C ALA A 541 0.46 -13.78 -7.36
N ILE A 542 0.49 -15.11 -7.41
CA ILE A 542 -0.71 -15.94 -7.52
C ILE A 542 -1.26 -16.20 -6.11
N ASN A 543 -2.53 -15.87 -5.85
CA ASN A 543 -3.28 -16.20 -4.64
C ASN A 543 -3.19 -15.26 -3.41
N ARG A 544 -2.90 -13.97 -3.58
CA ARG A 544 -2.75 -13.04 -2.43
C ARG A 544 -3.57 -11.77 -2.50
N MET A 545 -4.57 -11.74 -3.35
CA MET A 545 -5.40 -10.57 -3.51
C MET A 545 -6.86 -10.88 -3.25
N ALA A 546 -7.52 -9.92 -2.60
CA ALA A 546 -8.93 -9.97 -2.30
C ALA A 546 -9.60 -8.72 -2.88
N ILE A 547 -10.55 -8.96 -3.77
CA ILE A 547 -11.55 -7.99 -4.21
C ILE A 547 -12.86 -8.42 -3.57
N VAL A 548 -13.27 -7.67 -2.55
CA VAL A 548 -14.47 -7.97 -1.77
C VAL A 548 -15.48 -6.87 -1.95
N PHE A 549 -16.67 -7.22 -2.40
CA PHE A 549 -17.73 -6.27 -2.71
C PHE A 549 -18.98 -6.52 -1.84
N GLN A 550 -19.53 -5.45 -1.30
CA GLN A 550 -20.74 -5.46 -0.47
C GLN A 550 -21.67 -4.32 -0.91
N LEU A 551 -22.98 -4.62 -0.95
CA LEU A 551 -24.05 -3.70 -1.35
C LEU A 551 -24.76 -3.03 -0.18
#